data_AF-A0A8T0APE4-F1
#
_entry.id   AF-A0A8T0APE4-F1
#
_cell.length_a   1.000
_cell.length_b   1.000
_cell.length_c   1.000
_cell.angle_alpha   90.00
_cell.angle_beta   90.00
_cell.angle_gamma   90.00
#
_symmetry.space_group_name_H-M   'P 1'
#
loop_
_entity.id
_entity.type
_entity.pdbx_description
1 polymer ?
#
loop_
_entity_poly.entity_id
_entity_poly.type
_entity_poly.pdbx_seq_one_letter_code
_entity_poly.pdbx_strand_id
1 'polypeptide(L)'
;MKGKQQTRRHCRGIKRKVKKGQSIQVHSHEAAIFSSIAEQNSQVADMAVVQNAVLLITLAIAVQEYNGVPKRTRYALHPPCLDLLIVERMTQRVSKVVPGADHNNILLKSKTFDKIRRKKYLHSCVLEKIIEFYENVLSSDQYIQTYHPDLISTLEKVRNCSYKVKRCEMLYEQANHQSALEIAEADMSAQEVAIFQLQKLNHATERLNHTTIRETAMDELKSLHHYILGRAFRKTNG
;
A
#
# COMPACT_ATOMS: atom_id res chain seq x y z
N MET A 1 8.52 -3.20 49.94
CA MET A 1 9.08 -1.83 49.86
C MET A 1 8.38 -1.08 48.72
N LYS A 2 7.83 0.10 49.06
CA LYS A 2 7.51 1.29 48.22
C LYS A 2 7.74 1.11 46.70
N GLY A 3 6.76 1.16 45.80
CA GLY A 3 5.70 2.16 45.64
C GLY A 3 6.13 3.24 44.64
N LYS A 4 5.37 3.44 43.54
CA LYS A 4 5.28 4.62 42.63
C LYS A 4 5.00 4.17 41.18
N GLN A 5 4.30 4.90 40.32
CA GLN A 5 3.23 5.88 40.43
C GLN A 5 2.68 6.07 39.01
N GLN A 6 1.38 6.24 38.93
CA GLN A 6 0.56 6.36 37.73
C GLN A 6 0.62 7.78 37.16
N THR A 7 0.67 7.96 35.83
CA THR A 7 0.41 9.26 35.19
C THR A 7 -0.53 9.10 34.00
N ARG A 8 -1.81 9.41 34.26
CA ARG A 8 -2.85 9.64 33.24
C ARG A 8 -2.70 11.08 32.74
N ARG A 9 -2.62 11.29 31.42
CA ARG A 9 -2.76 12.63 30.81
C ARG A 9 -4.19 12.86 30.37
N HIS A 10 -4.71 14.01 30.78
CA HIS A 10 -6.08 14.47 30.69
C HIS A 10 -6.12 15.58 29.63
N CYS A 11 -6.88 15.41 28.54
CA CYS A 11 -7.08 16.46 27.54
C CYS A 11 -8.48 17.08 27.71
N ARG A 12 -8.52 18.27 28.33
CA ARG A 12 -9.58 19.28 28.14
C ARG A 12 -9.19 20.04 26.85
N GLY A 13 -10.04 20.41 25.90
CA GLY A 13 -11.43 20.84 25.91
C GLY A 13 -11.46 22.26 25.31
N ILE A 14 -12.06 22.46 24.13
CA ILE A 14 -12.37 23.81 23.61
C ILE A 14 -13.76 23.76 22.96
N LYS A 15 -14.74 24.32 23.67
CA LYS A 15 -16.08 24.66 23.13
C LYS A 15 -16.06 26.14 22.72
N ARG A 16 -16.33 26.46 21.45
CA ARG A 16 -16.57 27.83 20.98
C ARG A 16 -18.06 28.17 21.06
N LYS A 17 -18.39 29.25 21.78
CA LYS A 17 -19.71 29.91 21.78
C LYS A 17 -19.80 30.83 20.58
N VAL A 18 -20.89 30.73 19.80
CA VAL A 18 -21.26 31.70 18.76
C VAL A 18 -22.26 32.69 19.34
N LYS A 19 -22.02 33.98 19.08
CA LYS A 19 -22.74 35.14 19.62
C LYS A 19 -23.88 35.51 18.66
N LYS A 20 -25.11 35.63 19.19
CA LYS A 20 -26.29 36.19 18.50
C LYS A 20 -26.14 37.71 18.36
N GLY A 21 -26.47 38.24 17.18
CA GLY A 21 -26.64 39.68 16.92
C GLY A 21 -28.05 39.95 16.37
N GLN A 22 -28.75 40.86 17.03
CA GLN A 22 -30.03 41.50 16.68
C GLN A 22 -29.91 42.34 15.39
N SER A 23 -30.86 42.24 14.46
CA SER A 23 -32.13 43.02 14.33
C SER A 23 -31.94 44.47 13.92
N ILE A 24 -32.32 44.81 12.68
CA ILE A 24 -32.84 46.12 12.30
C ILE A 24 -34.00 45.91 11.31
N GLN A 25 -35.20 46.30 11.72
CA GLN A 25 -36.37 46.57 10.87
C GLN A 25 -36.23 47.98 10.31
N VAL A 26 -36.50 48.18 9.01
CA VAL A 26 -37.04 49.46 8.52
C VAL A 26 -38.12 49.20 7.47
N HIS A 27 -39.25 49.85 7.77
CA HIS A 27 -40.51 50.13 7.11
C HIS A 27 -40.73 50.05 5.59
N SER A 28 -41.97 49.62 5.33
CA SER A 28 -43.01 50.10 4.40
C SER A 28 -42.82 49.95 2.89
N HIS A 29 -43.54 48.95 2.39
CA HIS A 29 -44.24 48.96 1.10
C HIS A 29 -45.14 50.19 0.96
N GLU A 30 -44.99 50.93 -0.13
CA GLU A 30 -46.05 51.30 -1.09
C GLU A 30 -45.52 52.39 -2.03
N ALA A 31 -44.99 51.96 -3.17
CA ALA A 31 -44.96 52.75 -4.40
C ALA A 31 -44.86 51.75 -5.56
N ALA A 32 -46.03 51.26 -5.93
CA ALA A 32 -46.21 50.42 -7.09
C ALA A 32 -46.10 51.28 -8.37
N ILE A 33 -45.47 50.70 -9.39
CA ILE A 33 -45.86 50.87 -10.81
C ILE A 33 -45.67 52.28 -11.36
N PHE A 34 -44.49 52.59 -11.94
CA PHE A 34 -44.29 53.41 -13.16
C PHE A 34 -42.79 53.78 -13.33
N SER A 35 -41.98 52.93 -13.97
CA SER A 35 -40.95 53.32 -14.97
C SER A 35 -40.07 52.11 -15.40
N SER A 36 -40.75 51.05 -15.82
CA SER A 36 -40.19 49.77 -16.31
C SER A 36 -39.50 49.86 -17.69
N ILE A 37 -38.90 51.00 -18.08
CA ILE A 37 -38.34 51.18 -19.45
C ILE A 37 -36.89 51.73 -19.45
N ALA A 38 -36.30 52.09 -18.31
CA ALA A 38 -34.86 52.43 -18.23
C ALA A 38 -33.97 51.29 -17.69
N GLU A 39 -34.56 50.24 -17.12
CA GLU A 39 -33.85 49.13 -16.44
C GLU A 39 -33.50 47.95 -17.35
N GLN A 40 -33.96 47.91 -18.60
CA GLN A 40 -33.64 46.81 -19.52
C GLN A 40 -32.29 46.97 -20.23
N ASN A 41 -31.67 48.16 -20.21
CA ASN A 41 -30.35 48.38 -20.80
C ASN A 41 -29.20 48.35 -19.77
N SER A 42 -29.50 48.30 -18.46
CA SER A 42 -28.47 48.21 -17.41
C SER A 42 -28.18 46.77 -16.97
N GLN A 43 -29.13 45.85 -17.11
CA GLN A 43 -28.95 44.44 -16.72
C GLN A 43 -28.11 43.62 -17.73
N VAL A 44 -28.03 44.06 -18.99
CA VAL A 44 -27.19 43.40 -20.01
C VAL A 44 -25.70 43.71 -19.79
N ALA A 45 -25.38 44.88 -19.25
CA ALA A 45 -24.00 45.27 -18.94
C ALA A 45 -23.47 44.52 -17.69
N ASP A 46 -24.30 44.34 -16.66
CA ASP A 46 -23.87 43.67 -15.42
C ASP A 46 -23.62 42.17 -15.59
N MET A 47 -24.39 41.46 -16.43
CA MET A 47 -24.10 40.05 -16.69
C MET A 47 -22.81 39.82 -17.47
N ALA A 48 -22.44 40.75 -18.38
CA ALA A 48 -21.20 40.64 -19.15
C ALA A 48 -19.96 40.86 -18.26
N VAL A 49 -20.06 41.74 -17.26
CA VAL A 49 -18.97 41.99 -16.29
C VAL A 49 -18.79 40.78 -15.37
N VAL A 50 -19.88 40.16 -14.90
CA VAL A 50 -19.82 38.95 -14.06
C VAL A 50 -19.29 37.76 -14.86
N GLN A 51 -19.71 37.57 -16.11
CA GLN A 51 -19.19 36.50 -16.97
C GLN A 51 -17.70 36.69 -17.29
N ASN A 52 -17.25 37.92 -17.56
CA ASN A 52 -15.83 38.20 -17.79
C ASN A 52 -14.99 37.99 -16.52
N ALA A 53 -15.50 38.34 -15.33
CA ALA A 53 -14.82 38.10 -14.07
C ALA A 53 -14.67 36.59 -13.79
N VAL A 54 -15.71 35.80 -14.03
CA VAL A 54 -15.66 34.33 -13.89
C VAL A 54 -14.68 33.72 -14.89
N LEU A 55 -14.66 34.20 -16.15
CA LEU A 55 -13.73 33.71 -17.17
C LEU A 55 -12.26 34.01 -16.79
N LEU A 56 -11.98 35.23 -16.29
CA LEU A 56 -10.65 35.65 -15.87
C LEU A 56 -10.17 34.88 -14.62
N ILE A 57 -11.06 34.60 -13.66
CA ILE A 57 -10.74 33.78 -12.49
C ILE A 57 -10.46 32.32 -12.92
N THR A 58 -11.25 31.77 -13.85
CA THR A 58 -11.04 30.40 -14.35
C THR A 58 -9.71 30.28 -15.13
N LEU A 59 -9.37 31.29 -15.93
CA LEU A 59 -8.07 31.38 -16.62
C LEU A 59 -6.90 31.55 -15.64
N ALA A 60 -7.06 32.36 -14.59
CA ALA A 60 -6.02 32.54 -13.58
C ALA A 60 -5.74 31.25 -12.80
N ILE A 61 -6.77 30.47 -12.47
CA ILE A 61 -6.61 29.16 -11.82
C ILE A 61 -5.92 28.17 -12.77
N ALA A 62 -6.31 28.14 -14.05
CA ALA A 62 -5.68 27.27 -15.05
C ALA A 62 -4.19 27.60 -15.29
N VAL A 63 -3.82 28.89 -15.25
CA VAL A 63 -2.42 29.33 -15.42
C VAL A 63 -1.59 29.08 -14.15
N GLN A 64 -2.21 29.11 -12.96
CA GLN A 64 -1.53 28.80 -11.71
C GLN A 64 -1.20 27.30 -11.57
N GLU A 65 -2.02 26.41 -12.17
CA GLU A 65 -1.71 24.98 -12.27
C GLU A 65 -0.63 24.66 -13.33
N TYR A 66 -0.38 25.56 -14.30
CA TYR A 66 0.59 25.31 -15.36
C TYR A 66 2.03 25.76 -15.05
N ASN A 67 2.23 26.70 -14.12
CA ASN A 67 3.55 27.30 -13.85
C ASN A 67 4.19 26.89 -12.49
N GLY A 68 3.75 25.78 -11.90
CA GLY A 68 4.01 25.52 -10.48
C GLY A 68 4.73 24.24 -10.08
N VAL A 69 5.32 23.45 -10.97
CA VAL A 69 6.27 22.39 -10.57
C VAL A 69 7.39 22.29 -11.60
N PRO A 70 8.68 22.45 -11.24
CA PRO A 70 9.75 22.03 -12.12
C PRO A 70 9.65 20.52 -12.27
N LYS A 71 8.98 20.06 -13.33
CA LYS A 71 9.03 18.67 -13.77
C LYS A 71 10.47 18.41 -14.19
N ARG A 72 11.27 17.97 -13.22
CA ARG A 72 12.46 17.17 -13.45
C ARG A 72 11.99 15.80 -13.95
N THR A 73 11.30 15.76 -15.08
CA THR A 73 11.01 14.54 -15.84
C THR A 73 12.32 14.09 -16.45
N ARG A 74 13.19 13.52 -15.61
CA ARG A 74 14.10 12.47 -16.08
C ARG A 74 13.18 11.33 -16.45
N TYR A 75 12.81 11.26 -17.73
CA TYR A 75 12.23 10.07 -18.29
C TYR A 75 13.26 8.96 -18.10
N ALA A 76 13.05 8.13 -17.08
CA ALA A 76 13.79 6.90 -16.93
C ALA A 76 13.36 6.00 -18.10
N LEU A 77 14.14 6.06 -19.18
CA LEU A 77 13.88 5.38 -20.45
C LEU A 77 14.21 3.89 -20.37
N HIS A 78 13.99 3.26 -19.21
CA HIS A 78 14.23 1.85 -18.99
C HIS A 78 12.95 1.22 -18.42
N PRO A 79 12.44 0.16 -19.05
CA PRO A 79 11.27 -0.53 -18.55
C PRO A 79 11.52 -0.97 -17.10
N PRO A 80 10.50 -0.91 -16.22
CA PRO A 80 10.63 -1.42 -14.86
C PRO A 80 11.05 -2.88 -14.94
N CYS A 81 11.98 -3.29 -14.06
CA CYS A 81 12.51 -4.65 -14.07
C CYS A 81 11.41 -5.72 -13.99
N LEU A 82 10.33 -5.41 -13.27
CA LEU A 82 9.18 -6.29 -13.07
C LEU A 82 7.89 -5.47 -13.18
N ASP A 83 6.92 -5.96 -13.96
CA ASP A 83 5.53 -5.52 -13.91
C ASP A 83 4.77 -6.35 -12.87
N LEU A 84 4.42 -5.72 -11.75
CA LEU A 84 3.71 -6.36 -10.65
C LEU A 84 2.29 -6.78 -11.01
N LEU A 85 1.66 -6.11 -11.98
CA LEU A 85 0.33 -6.47 -12.46
C LEU A 85 0.35 -7.82 -13.18
N ILE A 86 1.50 -8.23 -13.70
CA ILE A 86 1.67 -9.59 -14.25
C ILE A 86 1.66 -10.60 -13.12
N VAL A 87 2.42 -10.37 -12.04
CA VAL A 87 2.44 -11.29 -10.90
C VAL A 87 1.05 -11.45 -10.31
N GLU A 88 0.36 -10.34 -10.03
CA GLU A 88 -0.99 -10.35 -9.47
C GLU A 88 -1.98 -11.13 -10.36
N ARG A 89 -2.00 -10.86 -11.67
CA ARG A 89 -2.88 -11.58 -12.61
C ARG A 89 -2.58 -13.07 -12.68
N MET A 90 -1.30 -13.45 -12.62
CA MET A 90 -0.89 -14.85 -12.68
C MET A 90 -1.21 -15.59 -11.39
N THR A 91 -0.99 -14.98 -10.22
CA THR A 91 -1.32 -15.60 -8.94
C THR A 91 -2.83 -15.72 -8.73
N GLN A 92 -3.63 -14.76 -9.21
CA GLN A 92 -5.10 -14.84 -9.18
C GLN A 92 -5.63 -16.02 -10.01
N ARG A 93 -5.02 -16.34 -11.15
CA ARG A 93 -5.44 -17.47 -12.00
C ARG A 93 -5.19 -18.83 -11.36
N VAL A 94 -4.12 -18.92 -10.55
CA VAL A 94 -3.67 -20.17 -9.91
C VAL A 94 -4.32 -20.37 -8.54
N SER A 95 -4.76 -19.28 -7.89
CA SER A 95 -5.44 -19.35 -6.61
C SER A 95 -6.87 -19.85 -6.76
N LYS A 96 -7.21 -20.93 -6.05
CA LYS A 96 -8.60 -21.36 -5.88
C LYS A 96 -9.22 -20.52 -4.76
N VAL A 97 -10.51 -20.23 -4.84
CA VAL A 97 -11.27 -19.67 -3.71
C VAL A 97 -11.41 -20.78 -2.67
N VAL A 98 -10.40 -20.91 -1.81
CA VAL A 98 -10.45 -21.81 -0.65
C VAL A 98 -10.85 -20.95 0.54
N PRO A 99 -11.88 -21.33 1.32
CA PRO A 99 -12.23 -20.61 2.54
C PRO A 99 -11.00 -20.59 3.47
N GLY A 100 -10.58 -19.39 3.86
CA GLY A 100 -9.33 -19.17 4.58
C GLY A 100 -9.28 -20.01 5.86
N ALA A 101 -8.23 -20.83 6.00
CA ALA A 101 -7.92 -21.48 7.26
C ALA A 101 -7.33 -20.40 8.20
N ASP A 102 -8.19 -19.75 8.98
CA ASP A 102 -7.96 -18.47 9.67
C ASP A 102 -6.81 -18.42 10.70
N HIS A 103 -6.03 -19.49 10.92
CA HIS A 103 -5.21 -19.58 12.14
C HIS A 103 -3.71 -19.78 11.92
N ASN A 104 -3.26 -20.29 10.77
CA ASN A 104 -1.86 -20.66 10.56
C ASN A 104 -1.32 -20.22 9.19
N ASN A 105 -1.33 -18.92 8.93
CA ASN A 105 -0.78 -18.41 7.68
C ASN A 105 0.70 -18.78 7.56
N ILE A 106 1.18 -19.09 6.35
CA ILE A 106 2.59 -19.37 6.08
C ILE A 106 3.35 -18.03 6.00
N LEU A 107 2.80 -17.07 5.27
CA LEU A 107 3.30 -15.71 5.19
C LEU A 107 2.81 -14.87 6.37
N LEU A 108 3.65 -13.93 6.80
CA LEU A 108 3.29 -12.96 7.83
C LEU A 108 2.28 -11.95 7.28
N LYS A 109 1.44 -11.40 8.16
CA LYS A 109 0.51 -10.34 7.78
C LYS A 109 1.28 -9.16 7.16
N SER A 110 0.73 -8.55 6.11
CA SER A 110 1.37 -7.46 5.36
C SER A 110 1.91 -6.34 6.27
N LYS A 111 1.14 -5.93 7.30
CA LYS A 111 1.55 -4.93 8.29
C LYS A 111 2.80 -5.33 9.09
N THR A 112 2.93 -6.61 9.46
CA THR A 112 4.13 -7.11 10.14
C THR A 112 5.31 -7.14 9.16
N PHE A 113 5.07 -7.62 7.94
CA PHE A 113 6.06 -7.73 6.88
C PHE A 113 6.61 -6.37 6.41
N ASP A 114 5.84 -5.27 6.53
CA ASP A 114 6.29 -3.91 6.25
C ASP A 114 7.56 -3.50 7.01
N LYS A 115 7.79 -4.06 8.20
CA LYS A 115 9.03 -3.85 8.97
C LYS A 115 10.26 -4.32 8.18
N ILE A 116 10.14 -5.46 7.49
CA ILE A 116 11.18 -6.03 6.62
C ILE A 116 11.27 -5.25 5.31
N ARG A 117 10.14 -4.92 4.65
CA ARG A 117 10.10 -4.23 3.33
C ARG A 117 10.91 -2.93 3.27
N ARG A 118 11.02 -2.25 4.41
CA ARG A 118 11.79 -1.00 4.58
C ARG A 118 13.31 -1.23 4.65
N LYS A 119 13.75 -2.46 4.90
CA LYS A 119 15.16 -2.87 5.03
C LYS A 119 15.57 -3.69 3.80
N LYS A 120 16.23 -3.01 2.85
CA LYS A 120 16.64 -3.59 1.55
C LYS A 120 17.29 -4.98 1.66
N TYR A 121 18.26 -5.13 2.57
CA TYR A 121 18.97 -6.40 2.79
C TYR A 121 18.03 -7.52 3.28
N LEU A 122 17.29 -7.28 4.37
CA LEU A 122 16.38 -8.28 4.94
C LEU A 122 15.27 -8.65 3.97
N HIS A 123 14.70 -7.64 3.30
CA HIS A 123 13.62 -7.86 2.35
C HIS A 123 14.08 -8.73 1.19
N SER A 124 15.28 -8.52 0.66
CA SER A 124 15.80 -9.34 -0.43
C SER A 124 16.01 -10.80 -0.01
N CYS A 125 16.63 -11.05 1.15
CA CYS A 125 16.86 -12.42 1.63
C CYS A 125 15.55 -13.16 1.92
N VAL A 126 14.61 -12.49 2.59
CA VAL A 126 13.31 -13.11 2.90
C VAL A 126 12.51 -13.35 1.62
N LEU A 127 12.53 -12.42 0.67
CA LEU A 127 11.83 -12.59 -0.60
C LEU A 127 12.41 -13.74 -1.43
N GLU A 128 13.74 -13.92 -1.43
CA GLU A 128 14.38 -15.07 -2.08
C GLU A 128 13.85 -16.40 -1.54
N LYS A 129 13.72 -16.53 -0.22
CA LYS A 129 13.14 -17.74 0.40
C LYS A 129 11.65 -17.91 0.19
N ILE A 130 10.88 -16.82 0.09
CA ILE A 130 9.46 -16.88 -0.30
C ILE A 130 9.34 -17.43 -1.73
N ILE A 131 10.14 -16.92 -2.66
CA ILE A 131 10.14 -17.37 -4.06
C ILE A 131 10.52 -18.85 -4.15
N GLU A 132 11.60 -19.27 -3.47
CA GLU A 132 12.03 -20.67 -3.40
C GLU A 132 10.92 -21.59 -2.87
N PHE A 133 10.26 -21.19 -1.78
CA PHE A 133 9.14 -21.95 -1.22
C PHE A 133 8.01 -22.15 -2.25
N TYR A 134 7.60 -21.09 -2.94
CA TYR A 134 6.52 -21.18 -3.91
C TYR A 134 6.91 -21.95 -5.17
N GLU A 135 8.15 -21.86 -5.63
CA GLU A 135 8.63 -22.72 -6.71
C GLU A 135 8.49 -24.21 -6.34
N ASN A 136 8.83 -24.58 -5.11
CA ASN A 136 8.65 -25.95 -4.61
C ASN A 136 7.17 -26.36 -4.54
N VAL A 137 6.29 -25.47 -4.08
CA VAL A 137 4.83 -25.69 -4.06
C VAL A 137 4.31 -25.96 -5.48
N LEU A 138 4.69 -25.10 -6.43
CA LEU A 138 4.21 -25.13 -7.82
C LEU A 138 4.81 -26.29 -8.63
N SER A 139 5.96 -26.81 -8.22
CA SER A 139 6.63 -27.95 -8.87
C SER A 139 6.11 -29.31 -8.41
N SER A 140 5.20 -29.37 -7.42
CA SER A 140 4.66 -30.65 -6.93
C SER A 140 3.61 -31.25 -7.89
N ASP A 141 3.76 -32.54 -8.20
CA ASP A 141 3.05 -33.26 -9.28
C ASP A 141 1.51 -33.28 -9.18
N GLN A 142 0.93 -33.03 -8.00
CA GLN A 142 -0.52 -33.12 -7.79
C GLN A 142 -1.32 -31.94 -8.38
N TYR A 143 -0.64 -30.87 -8.82
CA TYR A 143 -1.26 -29.66 -9.34
C TYR A 143 -0.60 -29.20 -10.64
N ILE A 144 -0.20 -30.12 -11.52
CA ILE A 144 0.29 -29.76 -12.87
C ILE A 144 -0.88 -29.15 -13.67
N GLN A 145 -1.20 -27.88 -13.42
CA GLN A 145 -2.04 -27.06 -14.27
C GLN A 145 -1.16 -26.42 -15.33
N THR A 146 -1.78 -26.09 -16.47
CA THR A 146 -1.14 -25.47 -17.62
C THR A 146 -0.43 -24.13 -17.30
N TYR A 147 -0.77 -23.47 -16.19
CA TYR A 147 -0.29 -22.12 -15.84
C TYR A 147 0.92 -22.05 -14.89
N HIS A 148 1.32 -23.18 -14.29
CA HIS A 148 2.45 -23.18 -13.33
C HIS A 148 3.79 -22.79 -13.96
N PRO A 149 4.16 -23.24 -15.19
CA PRO A 149 5.44 -22.88 -15.80
C PRO A 149 5.61 -21.36 -15.99
N ASP A 150 4.55 -20.67 -16.41
CA ASP A 150 4.58 -19.22 -16.61
C ASP A 150 4.71 -18.46 -15.28
N LEU A 151 4.05 -18.95 -14.23
CA LEU A 151 4.17 -18.37 -12.91
C LEU A 151 5.58 -18.59 -12.34
N ILE A 152 6.15 -19.79 -12.45
CA ILE A 152 7.54 -20.08 -12.07
C ILE A 152 8.50 -19.16 -12.84
N SER A 153 8.33 -19.01 -14.16
CA SER A 153 9.12 -18.06 -14.97
C SER A 153 8.98 -16.62 -14.49
N THR A 154 7.79 -16.22 -14.03
CA THR A 154 7.56 -14.89 -13.47
C THR A 154 8.26 -14.72 -12.12
N LEU A 155 8.24 -15.72 -11.25
CA LEU A 155 8.95 -15.75 -9.97
C LEU A 155 10.47 -15.68 -10.16
N GLU A 156 11.01 -16.38 -11.15
CA GLU A 156 12.41 -16.30 -11.57
C GLU A 156 12.79 -14.86 -11.98
N LYS A 157 11.93 -14.17 -12.74
CA LYS A 157 12.14 -12.75 -13.10
C LYS A 157 12.13 -11.87 -11.85
N VAL A 158 11.22 -12.10 -10.91
CA VAL A 158 11.17 -11.38 -9.63
C VAL A 158 12.49 -11.54 -8.87
N ARG A 159 13.00 -12.78 -8.76
CA ARG A 159 14.28 -13.11 -8.13
C ARG A 159 15.43 -12.34 -8.78
N ASN A 160 15.50 -12.35 -10.12
CA ASN A 160 16.53 -11.66 -10.88
C ASN A 160 16.46 -10.12 -10.77
N CYS A 161 15.27 -9.57 -10.53
CA CYS A 161 15.03 -8.15 -10.30
C CYS A 161 15.31 -7.68 -8.87
N SER A 162 15.38 -8.61 -7.93
CA SER A 162 15.74 -8.32 -6.55
C SER A 162 17.22 -7.92 -6.42
N TYR A 163 17.54 -7.28 -5.31
CA TYR A 163 18.90 -6.88 -5.01
C TYR A 163 19.72 -8.11 -4.61
N LYS A 164 20.81 -8.39 -5.34
CA LYS A 164 21.68 -9.51 -4.99
C LYS A 164 22.42 -9.21 -3.68
N VAL A 165 22.04 -9.91 -2.64
CA VAL A 165 22.66 -9.84 -1.31
C VAL A 165 23.67 -10.98 -1.21
N LYS A 166 24.92 -10.68 -0.84
CA LYS A 166 26.00 -11.67 -0.73
C LYS A 166 26.09 -12.37 0.64
N ARG A 167 25.17 -12.09 1.56
CA ARG A 167 25.28 -12.47 2.98
C ARG A 167 23.95 -12.89 3.57
N CYS A 168 23.08 -13.61 2.86
CA CYS A 168 21.83 -14.07 3.45
C CYS A 168 22.03 -15.29 4.36
N GLU A 169 23.15 -15.99 4.21
CA GLU A 169 23.50 -17.23 4.89
C GLU A 169 23.42 -17.09 6.41
N MET A 170 24.01 -16.05 6.99
CA MET A 170 23.94 -15.80 8.44
C MET A 170 22.49 -15.64 8.93
N LEU A 171 21.62 -15.00 8.14
CA LEU A 171 20.22 -14.81 8.51
C LEU A 171 19.45 -16.14 8.43
N TYR A 172 19.75 -16.96 7.42
CA TYR A 172 19.17 -18.30 7.25
C TYR A 172 19.62 -19.24 8.36
N GLU A 173 20.90 -19.24 8.73
CA GLU A 173 21.44 -20.00 9.85
C GLU A 173 20.79 -19.59 11.17
N GLN A 174 20.60 -18.29 11.42
CA GLN A 174 19.86 -17.80 12.59
C GLN A 174 18.45 -18.37 12.63
N ALA A 175 17.72 -18.34 11.51
CA ALA A 175 16.38 -18.91 11.44
C ALA A 175 16.33 -20.42 11.70
N ASN A 176 17.36 -21.16 11.32
CA ASN A 176 17.42 -22.62 11.52
C ASN A 176 17.75 -23.03 12.96
N HIS A 177 18.53 -22.22 13.69
CA HIS A 177 19.02 -22.58 15.03
C HIS A 177 18.27 -21.87 16.16
N GLN A 178 17.66 -20.72 15.90
CA GLN A 178 16.96 -19.97 16.91
C GLN A 178 15.63 -20.66 17.27
N SER A 179 15.36 -20.80 18.58
CA SER A 179 14.08 -21.30 19.07
C SER A 179 12.93 -20.35 18.66
N ALA A 180 11.70 -20.86 18.69
CA ALA A 180 10.53 -20.05 18.43
C ALA A 180 10.50 -18.82 19.37
N LEU A 181 10.34 -17.64 18.80
CA LEU A 181 10.29 -16.38 19.55
C LEU A 181 8.97 -16.29 20.34
N GLU A 182 9.05 -16.21 21.66
CA GLU A 182 7.91 -15.94 22.55
C GLU A 182 7.61 -14.42 22.66
N ILE A 183 7.62 -13.72 21.53
CA ILE A 183 7.36 -12.27 21.47
C ILE A 183 6.16 -12.06 20.55
N ALA A 184 5.26 -11.15 20.91
CA ALA A 184 4.16 -10.78 20.03
C ALA A 184 4.71 -10.20 18.70
N GLU A 185 4.16 -10.59 17.55
CA GLU A 185 4.60 -10.11 16.22
C GLU A 185 4.66 -8.56 16.11
N ALA A 186 3.76 -7.89 16.85
CA ALA A 186 3.68 -6.43 16.89
C ALA A 186 4.95 -5.78 17.46
N ASP A 187 5.66 -6.46 18.36
CA ASP A 187 6.80 -5.93 19.11
C ASP A 187 8.15 -6.34 18.51
N MET A 188 8.16 -7.34 17.62
CA MET A 188 9.37 -7.80 16.95
C MET A 188 10.05 -6.68 16.13
N SER A 189 11.36 -6.60 16.22
CA SER A 189 12.24 -5.81 15.34
C SER A 189 12.20 -6.34 13.90
N ALA A 190 12.70 -5.55 12.94
CA ALA A 190 12.73 -6.00 11.54
C ALA A 190 13.54 -7.29 11.31
N GLN A 191 14.59 -7.52 12.11
CA GLN A 191 15.41 -8.73 12.01
C GLN A 191 14.68 -9.93 12.63
N GLU A 192 14.04 -9.78 13.78
CA GLU A 192 13.21 -10.83 14.39
C GLU A 192 12.04 -11.21 13.48
N VAL A 193 11.38 -10.23 12.84
CA VAL A 193 10.32 -10.52 11.85
C VAL A 193 10.88 -11.30 10.65
N ALA A 194 12.10 -10.99 10.19
CA ALA A 194 12.73 -11.73 9.09
C ALA A 194 13.03 -13.18 9.49
N ILE A 195 13.63 -13.39 10.66
CA ILE A 195 13.89 -14.71 11.24
C ILE A 195 12.59 -15.50 11.40
N PHE A 196 11.55 -14.86 11.96
CA PHE A 196 10.25 -15.48 12.18
C PHE A 196 9.58 -15.89 10.86
N GLN A 197 9.61 -15.04 9.82
CA GLN A 197 9.10 -15.41 8.49
C GLN A 197 9.86 -16.61 7.92
N LEU A 198 11.19 -16.65 8.05
CA LEU A 198 12.02 -17.76 7.57
C LEU A 198 11.71 -19.06 8.31
N GLN A 199 11.55 -19.02 9.63
CA GLN A 199 11.11 -20.17 10.43
C GLN A 199 9.77 -20.73 9.96
N LYS A 200 8.79 -19.85 9.67
CA LYS A 200 7.49 -20.27 9.12
C LYS A 200 7.61 -20.94 7.75
N LEU A 201 8.48 -20.43 6.88
CA LEU A 201 8.75 -21.02 5.57
C LEU A 201 9.44 -22.38 5.69
N ASN A 202 10.43 -22.52 6.57
CA ASN A 202 11.12 -23.78 6.82
C ASN A 202 10.14 -24.85 7.32
N HIS A 203 9.36 -24.54 8.36
CA HIS A 203 8.36 -25.46 8.90
C HIS A 203 7.28 -25.82 7.86
N ALA A 204 6.88 -24.89 6.99
CA ALA A 204 5.97 -25.19 5.89
C ALA A 204 6.63 -26.10 4.82
N THR A 205 7.91 -25.89 4.52
CA THR A 205 8.68 -26.69 3.56
C THR A 205 8.82 -28.13 4.02
N GLU A 206 9.16 -28.37 5.28
CA GLU A 206 9.24 -29.71 5.89
C GLU A 206 7.92 -30.49 5.80
N ARG A 207 6.81 -29.76 5.71
CA ARG A 207 5.44 -30.31 5.71
C ARG A 207 4.74 -30.14 4.37
N LEU A 208 5.47 -29.87 3.28
CA LEU A 208 4.89 -29.60 1.96
C LEU A 208 4.11 -30.79 1.37
N ASN A 209 4.37 -32.01 1.88
CA ASN A 209 3.61 -33.22 1.54
C ASN A 209 2.21 -33.26 2.17
N HIS A 210 1.95 -32.45 3.20
CA HIS A 210 0.61 -32.33 3.79
C HIS A 210 -0.29 -31.49 2.89
N THR A 211 -1.43 -32.05 2.49
CA THR A 211 -2.42 -31.39 1.63
C THR A 211 -2.82 -30.01 2.15
N THR A 212 -3.01 -29.88 3.47
CA THR A 212 -3.42 -28.62 4.11
C THR A 212 -2.39 -27.51 3.96
N ILE A 213 -1.09 -27.82 4.10
CA ILE A 213 -0.01 -26.83 3.92
C ILE A 213 0.01 -26.33 2.48
N ARG A 214 -0.16 -27.26 1.53
CA ARG A 214 -0.18 -26.92 0.10
C ARG A 214 -1.40 -26.07 -0.26
N GLU A 215 -2.58 -26.45 0.21
CA GLU A 215 -3.81 -25.67 0.00
C GLU A 215 -3.69 -24.26 0.58
N THR A 216 -3.17 -24.12 1.81
CA THR A 216 -2.89 -22.81 2.40
C THR A 216 -1.88 -22.01 1.58
N ALA A 217 -0.80 -22.64 1.11
CA ALA A 217 0.18 -21.97 0.25
C ALA A 217 -0.49 -21.44 -1.05
N MET A 218 -1.29 -22.28 -1.70
CA MET A 218 -2.02 -21.92 -2.92
C MET A 218 -3.06 -20.80 -2.70
N ASP A 219 -3.71 -20.76 -1.54
CA ASP A 219 -4.60 -19.65 -1.18
C ASP A 219 -3.82 -18.35 -0.95
N GLU A 220 -2.70 -18.41 -0.24
CA GLU A 220 -1.87 -17.24 0.06
C GLU A 220 -1.13 -16.70 -1.17
N LEU A 221 -0.93 -17.53 -2.20
CA LEU A 221 -0.25 -17.17 -3.44
C LEU A 221 -0.86 -15.92 -4.10
N LYS A 222 -2.19 -15.72 -4.01
CA LYS A 222 -2.87 -14.50 -4.52
C LYS A 222 -2.32 -13.22 -3.89
N SER A 223 -1.85 -13.30 -2.65
CA SER A 223 -1.31 -12.18 -1.89
C SER A 223 0.20 -11.96 -2.10
N LEU A 224 0.88 -12.83 -2.86
CA LEU A 224 2.33 -12.80 -3.03
C LEU A 224 2.84 -11.43 -3.54
N HIS A 225 2.08 -10.77 -4.41
CA HIS A 225 2.43 -9.46 -4.95
C HIS A 225 2.64 -8.38 -3.86
N HIS A 226 1.97 -8.49 -2.71
CA HIS A 226 2.16 -7.59 -1.57
C HIS A 226 3.54 -7.71 -0.92
N TYR A 227 4.17 -8.88 -1.00
CA TYR A 227 5.47 -9.19 -0.42
C TYR A 227 6.61 -8.84 -1.36
N ILE A 228 6.33 -8.73 -2.67
CA ILE A 228 7.31 -8.33 -3.68
C ILE A 228 7.55 -6.82 -3.60
N LEU A 229 6.49 -6.01 -3.45
CA LEU A 229 6.65 -4.56 -3.39
C LEU A 229 7.61 -4.13 -2.26
N GLY A 230 8.69 -3.40 -2.54
CA GLY A 230 9.51 -2.82 -1.47
C GLY A 230 10.92 -2.42 -1.91
N ARG A 231 11.79 -2.13 -0.93
CA ARG A 231 13.16 -1.63 -1.19
C ARG A 231 14.13 -2.71 -1.70
N ALA A 232 13.68 -3.94 -1.89
CA ALA A 232 14.53 -5.02 -2.42
C ALA A 232 14.75 -4.89 -3.93
N PHE A 233 13.89 -4.16 -4.64
CA PHE A 233 13.99 -4.04 -6.09
C PHE A 233 15.01 -3.00 -6.49
N ARG A 234 15.80 -3.33 -7.53
CA ARG A 234 16.68 -2.35 -8.15
C ARG A 234 15.81 -1.20 -8.64
N LYS A 235 16.01 0.00 -8.09
CA LYS A 235 15.58 1.21 -8.79
C LYS A 235 16.35 1.21 -10.10
N THR A 236 15.64 1.29 -11.23
CA THR A 236 16.29 1.70 -12.47
C THR A 236 16.97 3.04 -12.15
N ASN A 237 18.29 3.10 -12.29
CA ASN A 237 19.04 4.31 -11.99
C ASN A 237 18.50 5.43 -12.90
N GLY A 238 17.98 6.49 -12.29
CA GLY A 238 17.53 7.72 -12.95
C GLY A 238 17.87 8.92 -12.09
#